data_AF-A0A9E5BRX4-F1
#
_entry.id   AF-A0A9E5BRX4-F1
#
_cell.length_a   1.000
_cell.length_b   1.000
_cell.length_c   1.000
_cell.angle_alpha   90.00
_cell.angle_beta   90.00
_cell.angle_gamma   90.00
#
_symmetry.space_group_name_H-M   'P 1'
#
loop_
_entity.id
_entity.type
_entity.pdbx_description
1 polymer ?
#
loop_
_entity_poly.entity_id
_entity_poly.type
_entity_poly.pdbx_seq_one_letter_code
_entity_poly.pdbx_strand_id
1 'polypeptide(L)'
;MDSILIVTTTLPTMDAARLLGQQLIDERLAACVQIQGGMQSIYRWDGTLCNDTEVLLSAKTTATQWQPIEAFIKTHHPYQLP
;
A
#
# COMPACT_ATOMS: atom_id res chain seq x y z
N MET A 1 -8.53 22.11 10.36
CA MET A 1 -8.05 21.50 9.11
C MET A 1 -7.72 20.06 9.43
N ASP A 2 -8.24 19.12 8.64
CA ASP A 2 -7.90 17.71 8.82
C ASP A 2 -6.46 17.48 8.30
N SER A 3 -5.65 16.72 9.04
CA SER A 3 -4.26 16.48 8.66
C SER A 3 -4.21 15.57 7.44
N ILE A 4 -3.36 15.91 6.47
CA ILE A 4 -3.13 15.08 5.29
C ILE A 4 -2.10 14.00 5.65
N LEU A 5 -2.41 12.75 5.32
CA LEU A 5 -1.55 11.59 5.48
C LEU A 5 -1.12 11.06 4.12
N ILE A 6 0.10 10.51 4.07
CA ILE A 6 0.55 9.65 2.98
C ILE A 6 0.71 8.25 3.57
N VAL A 7 -0.16 7.34 3.15
CA VAL A 7 -0.08 5.93 3.53
C VAL A 7 0.70 5.20 2.45
N THR A 8 1.74 4.48 2.85
CA THR A 8 2.61 3.73 1.93
C THR A 8 2.56 2.24 2.22
N THR A 9 2.50 1.43 1.18
CA THR A 9 2.64 -0.03 1.25
C THR A 9 3.32 -0.54 -0.03
N THR A 10 3.74 -1.80 -0.05
CA THR A 10 4.46 -2.41 -1.17
C THR A 10 3.75 -3.66 -1.67
N LEU A 11 3.72 -3.81 -2.99
CA LEU A 11 3.01 -4.89 -3.66
C LEU A 11 3.97 -5.74 -4.48
N PRO A 12 3.68 -7.05 -4.64
CA PRO A 12 4.54 -7.97 -5.39
C PRO A 12 4.58 -7.67 -6.88
N THR A 13 3.53 -7.02 -7.43
CA THR A 13 3.41 -6.76 -8.87
C THR A 13 2.76 -5.41 -9.16
N MET A 14 3.01 -4.90 -10.36
CA MET A 14 2.40 -3.67 -10.86
C MET A 14 0.87 -3.79 -10.97
N ASP A 15 0.35 -4.95 -11.33
CA ASP A 15 -1.08 -5.18 -11.47
C ASP A 15 -1.77 -5.24 -10.11
N ALA A 16 -1.13 -5.86 -9.10
CA ALA A 16 -1.63 -5.82 -7.72
C ALA A 16 -1.68 -4.38 -7.17
N ALA A 17 -0.62 -3.58 -7.42
CA ALA A 17 -0.60 -2.17 -7.04
C ALA A 17 -1.69 -1.35 -7.75
N ARG A 18 -1.92 -1.57 -9.05
CA ARG A 18 -2.98 -0.88 -9.80
C ARG A 18 -4.37 -1.26 -9.28
N LEU A 19 -4.60 -2.54 -9.03
CA LEU A 19 -5.88 -3.03 -8.52
C LEU A 19 -6.19 -2.43 -7.14
N LEU A 20 -5.27 -2.56 -6.18
CA LEU A 20 -5.45 -1.99 -4.84
C LEU A 20 -5.61 -0.47 -4.91
N GLY A 21 -4.79 0.20 -5.72
CA GLY A 21 -4.86 1.63 -5.94
C GLY A 21 -6.23 2.09 -6.46
N GLN A 22 -6.80 1.38 -7.44
CA GLN A 22 -8.14 1.68 -7.95
C GLN A 22 -9.21 1.49 -6.88
N GLN A 23 -9.16 0.37 -6.15
CA GLN A 23 -10.11 0.07 -5.08
C GLN A 23 -10.10 1.14 -3.97
N LEU A 24 -8.92 1.65 -3.59
CA LEU A 24 -8.80 2.71 -2.60
C LEU A 24 -9.49 4.02 -3.02
N ILE A 25 -9.50 4.32 -4.33
CA ILE A 25 -10.19 5.50 -4.86
C ILE A 25 -11.70 5.24 -4.94
N ASP A 26 -12.11 4.07 -5.44
CA ASP A 26 -13.52 3.71 -5.60
C ASP A 26 -14.27 3.72 -4.25
N GLU A 27 -13.61 3.22 -3.19
CA GLU A 27 -14.12 3.22 -1.81
C GLU A 27 -13.93 4.57 -1.09
N ARG A 28 -13.40 5.59 -1.78
CA ARG A 28 -13.15 6.95 -1.25
C ARG A 28 -12.24 6.96 0.00
N LEU A 29 -11.33 5.99 0.07
CA LEU A 29 -10.36 5.86 1.17
C LEU A 29 -9.11 6.70 0.93
N ALA A 30 -8.79 7.00 -0.33
CA ALA A 30 -7.74 7.92 -0.74
C ALA A 30 -8.25 8.89 -1.81
N ALA A 31 -7.68 10.09 -1.85
CA ALA A 31 -7.97 11.07 -2.90
C ALA A 31 -7.15 10.83 -4.18
N CYS A 32 -5.93 10.30 -4.03
CA CYS A 32 -5.10 9.85 -5.15
C CYS A 32 -4.10 8.79 -4.69
N VAL A 33 -3.60 8.01 -5.64
CA VAL A 33 -2.51 7.04 -5.43
C VAL A 33 -1.39 7.27 -6.44
N GLN A 34 -0.15 7.04 -6.02
CA GLN A 34 1.04 7.03 -6.87
C GLN A 34 1.68 5.65 -6.80
N ILE A 35 2.05 5.10 -7.96
CA ILE A 35 2.61 3.74 -8.07
C ILE A 35 4.00 3.83 -8.71
N GLN A 36 5.00 3.27 -8.04
CA GLN A 36 6.39 3.25 -8.50
C GLN A 36 6.93 1.82 -8.50
N GLY A 37 7.25 1.29 -9.68
CA GLY A 37 7.86 -0.03 -9.83
C GLY A 37 9.39 0.00 -9.74
N GLY A 38 9.99 -1.19 -9.72
CA GLY A 38 11.45 -1.36 -9.75
C GLY A 38 12.12 -1.14 -8.39
N MET A 39 11.39 -1.28 -7.28
CA MET A 39 11.96 -1.21 -5.94
C MET A 39 12.56 -2.57 -5.55
N GLN A 40 13.57 -2.55 -4.67
CA GLN A 40 14.08 -3.74 -3.99
C GLN A 40 13.75 -3.61 -2.50
N SER A 41 13.08 -4.61 -1.95
CA SER A 41 12.76 -4.72 -0.53
C SER A 41 13.66 -5.75 0.10
N ILE A 42 14.52 -5.31 1.02
CA ILE A 42 15.46 -6.16 1.75
C ILE A 42 15.00 -6.26 3.20
N TYR A 43 14.69 -7.47 3.65
CA TYR A 43 14.13 -7.71 4.98
C TYR A 43 14.56 -9.08 5.52
N ARG A 44 14.20 -9.39 6.76
CA ARG A 44 14.45 -10.70 7.38
C ARG A 44 13.14 -11.42 7.60
N TRP A 45 13.04 -12.65 7.08
CA TRP A 45 11.90 -13.53 7.29
C TRP A 45 12.39 -14.89 7.78
N ASP A 46 11.84 -15.35 8.90
CA ASP A 46 12.24 -16.61 9.55
C ASP A 46 13.77 -16.77 9.67
N GLY A 47 14.44 -15.72 10.16
CA GLY A 47 15.90 -15.69 10.31
C GLY A 47 16.70 -15.48 9.01
N THR A 48 16.07 -15.61 7.85
CA THR A 48 16.72 -15.53 6.53
C THR A 48 16.66 -14.13 5.95
N LEU A 49 17.76 -13.67 5.34
CA LEU A 49 17.77 -12.41 4.60
C LEU A 49 17.05 -12.61 3.26
N CYS A 50 15.99 -11.86 3.03
CA CYS A 50 15.17 -11.87 1.82
C CYS A 50 15.41 -10.60 1.02
N ASN A 51 15.29 -10.71 -0.30
CA ASN A 51 15.32 -9.58 -1.21
C ASN A 51 14.29 -9.81 -2.32
N ASP A 52 13.27 -8.95 -2.36
CA ASP A 52 12.18 -9.03 -3.33
C ASP A 52 12.10 -7.77 -4.18
N THR A 53 11.71 -7.97 -5.45
CA THR A 53 11.35 -6.86 -6.33
C THR A 53 9.91 -6.47 -6.06
N GLU A 54 9.68 -5.21 -5.70
CA GLU A 54 8.36 -4.73 -5.29
C GLU A 54 7.96 -3.45 -6.02
N VAL A 55 6.67 -3.11 -5.85
CA VAL A 55 6.06 -1.90 -6.35
C VAL A 55 5.55 -1.09 -5.17
N LEU A 56 6.06 0.13 -5.02
CA LEU A 56 5.62 1.06 -3.98
C LEU A 56 4.28 1.69 -4.39
N LEU A 57 3.31 1.68 -3.47
CA LEU A 57 2.06 2.42 -3.57
C LEU A 57 1.98 3.47 -2.47
N SER A 58 1.73 4.72 -2.86
CA SER A 58 1.59 5.87 -1.95
C SER A 58 0.20 6.49 -2.12
N ALA A 59 -0.65 6.37 -1.10
CA ALA A 59 -2.02 6.88 -1.09
C ALA A 59 -2.14 8.15 -0.25
N LYS A 60 -2.67 9.23 -0.82
CA LYS A 60 -2.92 10.49 -0.10
C LYS A 60 -4.33 10.50 0.47
N THR A 61 -4.45 10.70 1.77
CA THR A 61 -5.72 10.67 2.48
C THR A 61 -5.74 11.66 3.65
N THR A 62 -6.82 11.69 4.42
CA THR A 62 -6.97 12.51 5.61
C THR A 62 -6.81 11.67 6.88
N ALA A 63 -6.51 12.29 8.02
CA ALA A 63 -6.37 11.58 9.29
C ALA A 63 -7.64 10.84 9.72
N THR A 64 -8.81 11.38 9.39
CA THR A 64 -10.11 10.73 9.60
C THR A 64 -10.25 9.38 8.86
N GLN A 65 -9.56 9.20 7.73
CA GLN A 65 -9.61 7.98 6.93
C GLN A 65 -8.54 6.94 7.32
N TRP A 66 -7.69 7.22 8.31
CA TRP A 66 -6.61 6.31 8.70
C TRP A 66 -7.09 4.90 9.07
N GLN A 67 -8.06 4.78 9.97
CA GLN A 67 -8.58 3.48 10.39
C GLN A 67 -9.25 2.72 9.23
N PRO A 68 -10.14 3.36 8.42
CA PRO A 68 -10.72 2.72 7.24
C PRO A 68 -9.69 2.23 6.21
N ILE A 69 -8.71 3.06 5.85
CA ILE A 69 -7.71 2.70 4.81
C ILE A 69 -6.80 1.56 5.29
N GLU A 70 -6.38 1.58 6.56
CA GLU A 70 -5.57 0.51 7.15
C GLU A 70 -6.31 -0.83 7.11
N ALA A 71 -7.57 -0.86 7.56
CA ALA A 71 -8.38 -2.08 7.57
C ALA A 71 -8.63 -2.60 6.15
N PHE A 72 -8.88 -1.70 5.20
CA PHE A 72 -9.08 -2.06 3.81
C PHE A 72 -7.83 -2.71 3.20
N ILE A 73 -6.65 -2.08 3.38
CA ILE A 73 -5.38 -2.61 2.91
C ILE A 73 -5.15 -3.99 3.51
N LYS A 74 -5.25 -4.16 4.83
CA LYS A 74 -5.05 -5.46 5.50
C LYS A 74 -5.95 -6.58 4.97
N THR A 75 -7.16 -6.24 4.51
CA THR A 75 -8.13 -7.23 4.02
C THR A 75 -7.89 -7.62 2.56
N HIS A 76 -7.42 -6.68 1.73
CA HIS A 76 -7.30 -6.86 0.27
C HIS A 76 -5.86 -7.03 -0.20
N HIS A 77 -4.88 -6.89 0.69
CA HIS A 77 -3.47 -7.04 0.32
C HIS A 77 -3.15 -8.52 0.01
N PRO A 78 -2.33 -8.80 -1.03
CA PRO A 78 -1.92 -10.16 -1.36
C PRO A 78 -1.02 -10.80 -0.30
N TYR A 79 -0.27 -10.00 0.46
CA TYR A 79 0.53 -10.48 1.59
C TYR A 79 -0.31 -10.58 2.86
N GLN A 80 -0.02 -11.60 3.66
CA GLN A 80 -0.62 -11.80 4.97
C GLN A 80 -0.24 -10.68 5.98
N LEU A 81 0.96 -10.10 5.83
CA LEU A 81 1.46 -9.01 6.65
C LEU A 81 1.96 -7.87 5.73
N PRO A 82 1.07 -6.93 5.35
CA PRO A 82 1.39 -5.83 4.44
C PRO A 82 2.06 -4.61 5.10
#